data_AF-A0A2R6XLK5-F1
#
_entry.id   AF-A0A2R6XLK5-F1
#
_cell.length_a   1.000
_cell.length_b   1.000
_cell.length_c   1.000
_cell.angle_alpha   90.00
_cell.angle_beta   90.00
_cell.angle_gamma   90.00
#
_symmetry.space_group_name_H-M   'P 1'
#
loop_
_entity.id
_entity.type
_entity.pdbx_description
1 polymer ?
#
loop_
_entity_poly.entity_id
_entity_poly.type
_entity_poly.pdbx_seq_one_letter_code
_entity_poly.pdbx_strand_id
1 'polypeptide(L)'
;MREAHRNWRLVRRMWRAVTADLESVPSSAQSASAAGCAASRSFWSWSGPDCVEGRGLAKPQAFLWDGSLKLVGGDRGRFSVLRHSRGAKINGSEVKSGFIIMRKGRITQVLKTQHTQQGRGGATIQVELRDVQSGLKSTERLRTGEAIEKVFVDDRVYTFLYEEGDTINLMEPNTFEQLEVPKAFFGPAAAYLTDGMEVKVQYFDGKPMSATVPDRVTCTVVEAEPFFKGQAATPQYKKIVLDNGQQLMAPSFIVAGDRVVVDTAENLYMTRSKE
;
A
#
# COMPACT_ATOMS: atom_id res chain seq x y z
N MET A 1 41.03 -35.55 14.01
CA MET A 1 41.66 -34.45 13.23
C MET A 1 42.29 -34.91 11.89
N ARG A 2 41.77 -35.97 11.24
CA ARG A 2 42.22 -36.42 9.89
C ARG A 2 41.07 -36.80 8.94
N GLU A 3 39.83 -36.45 9.29
CA GLU A 3 38.63 -36.73 8.46
C GLU A 3 37.92 -35.47 7.94
N ALA A 4 38.15 -34.29 8.53
CA ALA A 4 37.57 -33.02 8.08
C ALA A 4 38.19 -32.46 6.77
N HIS A 5 39.28 -33.06 6.27
CA HIS A 5 40.01 -32.56 5.08
C HIS A 5 39.62 -33.23 3.75
N ARG A 6 38.76 -34.25 3.76
CA ARG A 6 38.34 -34.96 2.53
C ARG A 6 37.06 -34.42 1.89
N ASN A 7 36.24 -33.66 2.62
CA ASN A 7 34.95 -33.19 2.12
C ASN A 7 35.01 -31.82 1.37
N TRP A 8 36.13 -31.09 1.46
CA TRP A 8 36.29 -29.79 0.77
C TRP A 8 36.68 -29.90 -0.72
N ARG A 9 37.12 -31.08 -1.18
CA ARG A 9 37.53 -31.29 -2.58
C ARG A 9 36.38 -31.67 -3.53
N LEU A 10 35.22 -32.07 -2.99
CA LEU A 10 34.00 -32.37 -3.76
C LEU A 10 33.15 -31.11 -4.02
N VAL A 11 33.06 -30.20 -3.04
CA VAL A 11 32.30 -28.93 -3.17
C VAL A 11 32.93 -27.98 -4.21
N ARG A 12 34.26 -27.99 -4.38
CA ARG A 12 34.96 -27.18 -5.40
C ARG A 12 34.83 -27.69 -6.84
N ARG A 13 34.48 -28.95 -7.06
CA ARG A 13 34.26 -29.51 -8.41
C ARG A 13 32.85 -29.24 -8.93
N MET A 14 31.86 -29.12 -8.06
CA MET A 14 30.48 -28.82 -8.45
C MET A 14 30.27 -27.35 -8.80
N TRP A 15 31.06 -26.44 -8.24
CA TRP A 15 30.95 -24.98 -8.47
C TRP A 15 31.65 -24.47 -9.75
N ARG A 16 32.41 -25.33 -10.45
CA ARG A 16 32.99 -25.00 -11.78
C ARG A 16 32.18 -25.56 -12.96
N ALA A 17 31.15 -26.38 -12.70
CA ALA A 17 30.31 -26.96 -13.74
C ALA A 17 29.06 -26.12 -14.07
N VAL A 18 28.71 -25.13 -13.23
CA VAL A 18 27.51 -24.28 -13.40
C VAL A 18 27.84 -22.92 -14.03
N THR A 19 29.11 -22.61 -14.25
CA THR A 19 29.58 -21.34 -14.84
C THR A 19 29.99 -21.45 -16.32
N ALA A 20 29.64 -22.54 -17.00
CA ALA A 20 30.05 -22.81 -18.39
C ALA A 20 28.94 -22.70 -19.45
N ASP A 21 27.70 -22.32 -19.09
CA ASP A 21 26.54 -22.34 -20.02
C ASP A 21 26.03 -20.95 -20.44
N LEU A 22 26.87 -19.91 -20.46
CA LEU A 22 26.49 -18.58 -20.96
C LEU A 22 27.51 -17.99 -21.94
N GLU A 23 27.87 -18.76 -22.98
CA GLU A 23 28.53 -18.24 -24.18
C GLU A 23 28.02 -18.97 -25.44
N SER A 24 26.93 -18.47 -26.04
CA SER A 24 26.69 -18.66 -27.48
C SER A 24 25.65 -17.66 -28.01
N VAL A 25 26.10 -16.48 -28.42
CA VAL A 25 25.33 -15.56 -29.27
C VAL A 25 25.91 -15.66 -30.69
N PRO A 26 25.14 -16.09 -31.71
CA PRO A 26 25.63 -16.11 -33.07
C PRO A 26 25.55 -14.73 -33.74
N SER A 27 26.68 -14.32 -34.29
CA SER A 27 26.90 -13.20 -35.20
C SER A 27 27.09 -13.74 -36.63
N SER A 28 26.22 -13.35 -37.56
CA SER A 28 26.42 -13.21 -39.03
C SER A 28 25.03 -13.10 -39.67
N ALA A 29 24.59 -11.97 -40.26
CA ALA A 29 25.06 -11.21 -41.42
C ALA A 29 24.33 -11.60 -42.73
N GLN A 30 23.71 -10.57 -43.34
CA GLN A 30 23.35 -10.39 -44.76
C GLN A 30 22.08 -11.15 -45.25
N SER A 31 21.13 -10.56 -46.00
CA SER A 31 21.23 -9.55 -47.08
C SER A 31 19.88 -8.89 -47.43
N ALA A 32 19.96 -7.66 -48.00
CA ALA A 32 19.03 -7.01 -48.96
C ALA A 32 17.60 -6.66 -48.46
N SER A 33 17.01 -5.49 -48.74
CA SER A 33 17.06 -4.69 -49.97
C SER A 33 16.96 -3.19 -49.71
N ALA A 34 17.77 -2.42 -50.42
CA ALA A 34 17.62 -0.99 -50.63
C ALA A 34 16.57 -0.73 -51.74
N ALA A 35 15.67 0.23 -51.52
CA ALA A 35 15.05 1.03 -52.58
C ALA A 35 14.30 2.23 -51.96
N GLY A 36 14.53 3.43 -52.50
CA GLY A 36 13.56 4.54 -52.38
C GLY A 36 14.03 5.81 -51.68
N CYS A 37 15.10 6.45 -52.18
CA CYS A 37 15.22 7.91 -52.08
C CYS A 37 14.08 8.57 -52.88
N ALA A 38 13.33 9.47 -52.25
CA ALA A 38 12.66 10.56 -52.95
C ALA A 38 12.74 11.81 -52.09
N ALA A 39 13.59 12.73 -52.53
CA ALA A 39 13.67 14.09 -52.06
C ALA A 39 12.44 14.88 -52.53
N SER A 40 11.89 15.73 -51.66
CA SER A 40 11.28 16.98 -52.11
C SER A 40 11.62 18.09 -51.11
N ARG A 41 12.55 18.94 -51.56
CA ARG A 41 12.69 20.32 -51.10
C ARG A 41 11.53 21.12 -51.68
N SER A 42 10.85 21.87 -50.84
CA SER A 42 10.41 23.25 -51.12
C SER A 42 9.77 23.78 -49.85
N PHE A 43 10.38 24.75 -49.17
CA PHE A 43 10.35 26.18 -49.51
C PHE A 43 9.02 26.80 -49.05
N TRP A 44 9.12 27.73 -48.10
CA TRP A 44 8.33 28.96 -47.86
C TRP A 44 8.68 29.39 -46.43
N SER A 45 9.74 30.17 -46.22
CA SER A 45 9.75 31.64 -46.26
C SER A 45 8.77 32.27 -45.26
N TRP A 46 9.28 32.63 -44.09
CA TRP A 46 8.69 33.72 -43.33
C TRP A 46 9.78 34.71 -42.90
N SER A 47 9.59 35.93 -43.38
CA SER A 47 10.42 37.10 -43.22
C SER A 47 9.77 37.98 -42.15
N GLY A 48 10.54 38.53 -41.22
CA GLY A 48 10.05 39.55 -40.29
C GLY A 48 10.94 39.71 -39.05
N PRO A 49 11.61 40.86 -38.84
CA PRO A 49 12.72 41.02 -37.91
C PRO A 49 12.26 41.58 -36.56
N ASP A 50 13.04 41.32 -35.50
CA ASP A 50 13.35 42.28 -34.43
C ASP A 50 14.23 41.58 -33.38
N CYS A 51 15.55 41.79 -33.48
CA CYS A 51 16.47 41.53 -32.37
C CYS A 51 17.55 42.60 -32.40
N VAL A 52 17.34 43.62 -31.57
CA VAL A 52 18.27 44.72 -31.37
C VAL A 52 19.44 44.27 -30.51
N GLU A 53 20.59 44.68 -31.02
CA GLU A 53 21.96 44.52 -30.57
C GLU A 53 22.23 45.13 -29.19
N GLY A 54 22.87 44.37 -28.30
CA GLY A 54 23.32 44.83 -26.99
C GLY A 54 24.62 44.13 -26.59
N ARG A 55 25.74 44.71 -26.99
CA ARG A 55 27.11 44.29 -26.66
C ARG A 55 27.40 44.51 -25.18
N GLY A 56 27.97 43.49 -24.53
CA GLY A 56 28.56 43.57 -23.19
C GLY A 56 29.68 42.52 -23.04
N LEU A 57 30.92 43.02 -22.98
CA LEU A 57 32.19 42.29 -23.00
C LEU A 57 32.47 41.43 -21.74
N ALA A 58 33.26 40.36 -21.95
CA ALA A 58 34.40 39.88 -21.14
C ALA A 58 34.14 39.49 -19.66
N LYS A 59 34.55 38.34 -19.09
CA LYS A 59 35.43 37.18 -19.37
C LYS A 59 35.06 36.11 -18.33
N PRO A 60 35.10 34.79 -18.61
CA PRO A 60 35.19 33.79 -17.56
C PRO A 60 36.67 33.56 -17.19
N GLN A 61 37.07 33.95 -15.98
CA GLN A 61 38.34 33.50 -15.42
C GLN A 61 38.14 32.10 -14.84
N ALA A 62 38.55 31.10 -15.62
CA ALA A 62 38.85 29.77 -15.12
C ALA A 62 40.16 29.84 -14.32
N PHE A 63 40.05 29.76 -12.99
CA PHE A 63 41.18 29.49 -12.11
C PHE A 63 41.24 27.99 -11.81
N LEU A 64 42.16 27.32 -12.48
CA LEU A 64 42.70 26.02 -12.09
C LEU A 64 43.89 26.31 -11.17
N TRP A 65 43.81 25.93 -9.90
CA TRP A 65 44.98 25.44 -9.17
C TRP A 65 44.63 24.73 -7.86
N ASP A 66 45.49 23.76 -7.58
CA ASP A 66 45.70 23.00 -6.36
C ASP A 66 44.76 21.83 -6.05
N GLY A 67 45.35 20.65 -6.20
CA GLY A 67 44.83 19.40 -5.70
C GLY A 67 45.03 19.35 -4.19
N SER A 68 43.92 19.28 -3.46
CA SER A 68 43.93 18.71 -2.13
C SER A 68 42.77 17.74 -1.99
N LEU A 69 43.10 16.49 -2.26
CA LEU A 69 42.24 15.34 -2.01
C LEU A 69 42.14 15.16 -0.48
N LYS A 70 41.26 15.91 0.17
CA LYS A 70 40.82 15.59 1.53
C LYS A 70 39.68 14.59 1.44
N LEU A 71 40.04 13.32 1.52
CA LEU A 71 39.12 12.24 1.90
C LEU A 71 38.71 12.47 3.37
N VAL A 72 37.73 13.34 3.58
CA VAL A 72 36.97 13.35 4.83
C VAL A 72 36.01 12.19 4.72
N GLY A 73 36.18 11.20 5.60
CA GLY A 73 35.32 10.04 5.75
C GLY A 73 33.89 10.50 6.03
N GLY A 74 33.12 10.69 4.96
CA GLY A 74 31.68 10.71 5.01
C GLY A 74 31.22 9.28 5.15
N ASP A 75 30.64 8.98 6.31
CA ASP A 75 29.80 7.82 6.54
C ASP A 75 29.05 7.51 5.25
N ARG A 76 29.33 6.34 4.65
CA ARG A 76 28.50 5.79 3.58
C ARG A 76 27.22 5.32 4.25
N GLY A 77 26.44 6.30 4.69
CA GLY A 77 25.02 6.19 4.95
C GLY A 77 24.47 5.46 3.74
N ARG A 78 24.05 4.24 4.00
CA ARG A 78 23.27 3.40 3.12
C ARG A 78 22.04 4.23 2.76
N PHE A 79 22.15 5.06 1.72
CA PHE A 79 21.00 5.60 1.02
C PHE A 79 20.29 4.36 0.51
N SER A 80 19.32 3.89 1.30
CA SER A 80 18.34 2.95 0.82
C SER A 80 17.74 3.63 -0.40
N VAL A 81 18.12 3.12 -1.57
CA VAL A 81 17.44 3.40 -2.80
C VAL A 81 16.05 2.81 -2.60
N LEU A 82 15.18 3.56 -1.92
CA LEU A 82 13.74 3.40 -2.05
C LEU A 82 13.51 3.61 -3.54
N ARG A 83 13.47 2.50 -4.27
CA ARG A 83 12.96 2.47 -5.62
C ARG A 83 11.58 3.07 -5.47
N HIS A 84 11.42 4.32 -5.87
CA HIS A 84 10.11 4.95 -5.89
C HIS A 84 9.32 4.12 -6.89
N SER A 85 8.54 3.17 -6.38
CA SER A 85 7.50 2.48 -7.13
C SER A 85 6.65 3.59 -7.73
N ARG A 86 6.82 3.80 -9.04
CA ARG A 86 6.30 4.95 -9.75
C ARG A 86 4.79 4.92 -9.64
N GLY A 87 4.26 5.74 -8.74
CA GLY A 87 2.84 5.93 -8.56
C GLY A 87 2.20 6.51 -9.83
N ALA A 88 0.91 6.28 -10.00
CA ALA A 88 0.15 6.99 -11.02
C ALA A 88 0.01 8.46 -10.61
N LYS A 89 0.32 9.39 -11.53
CA LYS A 89 0.05 10.81 -11.30
C LYS A 89 -1.44 11.05 -11.49
N ILE A 90 -2.12 11.45 -10.42
CA ILE A 90 -3.54 11.82 -10.41
C ILE A 90 -3.68 13.30 -10.10
N ASN A 91 -4.75 13.92 -10.57
CA ASN A 91 -5.06 15.29 -10.21
C ASN A 91 -5.70 15.37 -8.83
N GLY A 92 -5.61 16.53 -8.19
CA GLY A 92 -6.27 16.79 -6.91
C GLY A 92 -7.77 16.44 -6.93
N SER A 93 -8.46 16.70 -8.04
CA SER A 93 -9.88 16.37 -8.25
C SER A 93 -10.24 14.90 -8.16
N GLU A 94 -9.29 14.01 -8.45
CA GLU A 94 -9.55 12.57 -8.52
C GLU A 94 -9.25 11.86 -7.20
N VAL A 95 -8.80 12.59 -6.18
CA VAL A 95 -8.50 12.04 -4.86
C VAL A 95 -9.78 11.59 -4.17
N LYS A 96 -9.81 10.33 -3.75
CA LYS A 96 -10.88 9.73 -2.97
C LYS A 96 -10.37 9.28 -1.60
N SER A 97 -11.29 9.11 -0.65
CA SER A 97 -11.00 8.45 0.62
C SER A 97 -10.48 7.03 0.37
N GLY A 98 -9.51 6.61 1.19
CA GLY A 98 -8.84 5.32 1.08
C GLY A 98 -7.63 5.30 0.15
N PHE A 99 -7.37 6.34 -0.64
CA PHE A 99 -6.17 6.38 -1.48
C PHE A 99 -4.90 6.55 -0.63
N ILE A 100 -3.84 5.84 -1.01
CA ILE A 100 -2.50 6.06 -0.47
C ILE A 100 -1.74 6.93 -1.46
N ILE A 101 -1.27 8.08 -0.97
CA ILE A 101 -0.60 9.09 -1.77
C ILE A 101 0.79 9.38 -1.20
N MET A 102 1.71 9.79 -2.07
CA MET A 102 3.00 10.31 -1.66
C MET A 102 2.94 11.83 -1.61
N ARG A 103 3.19 12.39 -0.41
CA ARG A 103 3.14 13.83 -0.17
C ARG A 103 4.30 14.26 0.71
N LYS A 104 5.06 15.27 0.27
CA LYS A 104 6.25 15.80 0.98
C LYS A 104 7.29 14.70 1.33
N GLY A 105 7.45 13.71 0.45
CA GLY A 105 8.35 12.57 0.66
C GLY A 105 7.87 11.57 1.72
N ARG A 106 6.62 11.68 2.20
CA ARG A 106 5.99 10.71 3.10
C ARG A 106 4.81 10.04 2.44
N ILE A 107 4.53 8.82 2.87
CA ILE A 107 3.41 8.03 2.40
C ILE A 107 2.26 8.29 3.36
N THR A 108 1.15 8.78 2.84
CA THR A 108 -0.01 9.13 3.64
C THR A 108 -1.27 8.49 3.06
N GLN A 109 -2.14 8.01 3.94
CA GLN A 109 -3.46 7.50 3.60
C GLN A 109 -4.48 8.63 3.70
N VAL A 110 -5.31 8.80 2.69
CA VAL A 110 -6.42 9.76 2.69
C VAL A 110 -7.58 9.16 3.49
N LEU A 111 -7.93 9.78 4.62
CA LEU A 111 -9.07 9.35 5.42
C LEU A 111 -10.37 9.92 4.86
N LYS A 112 -10.41 11.24 4.70
CA LYS A 112 -11.61 11.96 4.28
C LYS A 112 -11.24 13.06 3.29
N THR A 113 -12.14 13.27 2.34
CA THR A 113 -12.02 14.29 1.30
C THR A 113 -13.25 15.19 1.36
N GLN A 114 -13.04 16.50 1.39
CA GLN A 114 -14.09 17.50 1.36
C GLN A 114 -13.87 18.41 0.15
N HIS A 115 -14.78 18.36 -0.81
CA HIS A 115 -14.72 19.21 -1.99
C HIS A 115 -15.57 20.46 -1.74
N THR A 116 -14.94 21.64 -1.80
CA THR A 116 -15.64 22.91 -1.66
C THR A 116 -15.47 23.73 -2.92
N GLN A 117 -16.60 24.05 -3.54
CA GLN A 117 -16.68 25.02 -4.63
C GLN A 117 -17.06 26.37 -4.04
N GLN A 118 -16.22 27.38 -4.28
CA GLN A 118 -16.51 28.76 -3.88
C GLN A 118 -17.17 29.44 -5.08
N GLY A 119 -18.31 30.12 -4.91
CA GLY A 119 -19.11 30.60 -6.05
C GLY A 119 -18.33 31.40 -7.10
N ARG A 120 -17.35 32.21 -6.66
CA ARG A 120 -16.45 32.98 -7.54
C ARG A 120 -14.97 32.61 -7.37
N GLY A 121 -14.69 31.40 -6.85
CA GLY A 121 -13.33 30.92 -6.57
C GLY A 121 -13.06 29.53 -7.16
N GLY A 122 -11.80 29.22 -7.37
CA GLY A 122 -11.39 27.89 -7.83
C GLY A 122 -11.85 26.80 -6.86
N ALA A 123 -12.25 25.65 -7.40
CA ALA A 123 -12.56 24.47 -6.62
C ALA A 123 -11.33 24.07 -5.78
N THR A 124 -11.59 23.72 -4.53
CA THR A 124 -10.54 23.30 -3.61
C THR A 124 -10.98 22.06 -2.85
N ILE A 125 -10.04 21.17 -2.62
CA ILE A 125 -10.26 19.91 -1.95
C ILE A 125 -9.48 19.92 -0.65
N GLN A 126 -10.18 19.87 0.47
CA GLN A 126 -9.57 19.68 1.77
C GLN A 126 -9.48 18.19 2.04
N VAL A 127 -8.27 17.70 2.28
CA VAL A 127 -7.99 16.30 2.57
C VAL A 127 -7.50 16.15 3.99
N GLU A 128 -8.06 15.16 4.68
CA GLU A 128 -7.55 14.67 5.96
C GLU A 128 -6.67 13.46 5.65
N LEU A 129 -5.38 13.60 5.94
CA LEU A 129 -4.35 12.61 5.68
C LEU A 129 -3.89 11.98 6.99
N ARG A 130 -3.56 10.71 6.95
CA ARG A 130 -2.89 9.99 8.04
C ARG A 130 -1.56 9.47 7.54
N ASP A 131 -0.48 9.83 8.21
CA ASP A 131 0.84 9.28 7.93
C ASP A 131 0.85 7.80 8.32
N VAL A 132 1.34 6.99 7.40
CA VAL A 132 1.43 5.54 7.47
C VAL A 132 2.50 5.11 8.49
N GLN A 133 3.61 5.84 8.59
CA GLN A 133 4.71 5.50 9.50
C GLN A 133 4.54 6.10 10.89
N SER A 134 4.18 7.39 10.94
CA SER A 134 4.07 8.12 12.21
C SER A 134 2.67 8.08 12.82
N GLY A 135 1.65 7.67 12.06
CA GLY A 135 0.26 7.69 12.50
C GLY A 135 -0.34 9.10 12.64
N LEU A 136 0.43 10.15 12.38
CA LEU A 136 0.01 11.55 12.55
C LEU A 136 -1.08 11.92 11.55
N LYS A 137 -2.12 12.57 12.06
CA LYS A 137 -3.20 13.11 11.23
C LYS A 137 -2.86 14.55 10.84
N SER A 138 -2.93 14.87 9.55
CA SER A 138 -2.67 16.20 9.02
C SER A 138 -3.75 16.60 8.02
N THR A 139 -4.17 17.86 8.07
CA THR A 139 -5.18 18.39 7.15
C THR A 139 -4.49 19.29 6.13
N GLU A 140 -4.63 18.98 4.85
CA GLU A 140 -4.06 19.75 3.76
C GLU A 140 -5.13 20.21 2.76
N ARG A 141 -4.85 21.33 2.09
CA ARG A 141 -5.72 21.92 1.08
C ARG A 141 -5.08 21.76 -0.29
N LEU A 142 -5.72 20.99 -1.17
CA LEU A 142 -5.27 20.69 -2.53
C LEU A 142 -6.04 21.52 -3.55
N ARG A 143 -5.33 21.98 -4.58
CA ARG A 143 -5.95 22.60 -5.76
C ARG A 143 -6.33 21.53 -6.78
N THR A 144 -7.35 21.78 -7.59
CA THR A 144 -7.85 20.82 -8.60
C THR A 144 -6.77 20.35 -9.57
N GLY A 145 -5.92 21.27 -10.05
CA GLY A 145 -4.85 20.97 -11.02
C GLY A 145 -3.53 20.54 -10.39
N GLU A 146 -3.50 20.29 -9.07
CA GLU A 146 -2.28 19.84 -8.41
C GLU A 146 -2.07 18.35 -8.69
N ALA A 147 -0.90 18.01 -9.24
CA ALA A 147 -0.53 16.62 -9.52
C ALA A 147 -0.06 15.93 -8.22
N ILE A 148 -0.64 14.76 -7.95
CA ILE A 148 -0.39 13.96 -6.75
C ILE A 148 0.03 12.56 -7.21
N GLU A 149 1.02 11.99 -6.54
CA GLU A 149 1.47 10.64 -6.82
C GLU A 149 0.65 9.65 -5.98
N LYS A 150 -0.20 8.89 -6.65
CA LYS A 150 -0.94 7.78 -6.04
C LYS A 150 -0.06 6.55 -6.04
N VAL A 151 0.13 5.95 -4.87
CA VAL A 151 0.85 4.69 -4.75
C VAL A 151 -0.13 3.52 -4.76
N PHE A 152 0.27 2.43 -5.40
CA PHE A 152 -0.51 1.19 -5.42
C PHE A 152 -0.26 0.38 -4.15
N VAL A 153 -1.32 -0.24 -3.66
CA VAL A 153 -1.34 -1.11 -2.49
C VAL A 153 -1.71 -2.50 -2.99
N ASP A 154 -0.99 -3.50 -2.53
CA ASP A 154 -1.27 -4.89 -2.87
C ASP A 154 -2.07 -5.51 -1.73
N ASP A 155 -3.35 -5.78 -1.97
CA ASP A 155 -4.20 -6.48 -1.01
C ASP A 155 -4.04 -7.99 -1.24
N ARG A 156 -3.60 -8.70 -0.20
CA ARG A 156 -3.47 -10.16 -0.22
C ARG A 156 -4.41 -10.78 0.80
N VAL A 157 -5.01 -11.91 0.45
CA VAL A 157 -5.92 -12.66 1.31
C VAL A 157 -5.12 -13.71 2.07
N TYR A 158 -5.34 -13.79 3.37
CA TYR A 158 -4.77 -14.80 4.27
C TYR A 158 -5.87 -15.47 5.06
N THR A 159 -5.60 -16.67 5.56
CA THR A 159 -6.43 -17.36 6.52
C THR A 159 -5.84 -17.16 7.92
N PHE A 160 -6.66 -16.75 8.86
CA PHE A 160 -6.29 -16.65 10.27
C PHE A 160 -6.14 -18.04 10.88
N LEU A 161 -5.03 -18.28 11.59
CA LEU A 161 -4.76 -19.55 12.25
C LEU A 161 -5.03 -19.47 13.75
N TYR A 162 -4.22 -18.69 14.46
CA TYR A 162 -4.30 -18.50 15.90
C TYR A 162 -3.63 -17.19 16.30
N GLU A 163 -3.96 -16.72 17.50
CA GLU A 163 -3.25 -15.62 18.15
C GLU A 163 -2.20 -16.16 19.13
N GLU A 164 -1.03 -15.53 19.13
CA GLU A 164 0.06 -15.78 20.07
C GLU A 164 0.41 -14.47 20.77
N GLY A 165 -0.13 -14.29 21.98
CA GLY A 165 0.04 -13.07 22.77
C GLY A 165 -0.45 -11.83 22.02
N ASP A 166 0.50 -10.97 21.61
CA ASP A 166 0.24 -9.72 20.88
C ASP A 166 0.38 -9.86 19.36
N THR A 167 0.65 -11.06 18.87
CA THR A 167 0.83 -11.37 17.44
C THR A 167 -0.25 -12.33 16.94
N ILE A 168 -0.57 -12.20 15.67
CA ILE A 168 -1.56 -13.01 14.97
C ILE A 168 -0.84 -13.74 13.85
N ASN A 169 -1.01 -15.06 13.83
CA ASN A 169 -0.45 -15.92 12.81
C ASN A 169 -1.44 -16.12 11.68
N LEU A 170 -1.03 -15.74 10.48
CA LEU A 170 -1.80 -15.82 9.25
C LEU A 170 -1.10 -16.76 8.27
N MET A 171 -1.88 -17.39 7.40
CA MET A 171 -1.37 -18.26 6.34
C MET A 171 -1.92 -17.86 4.98
N GLU A 172 -1.06 -17.71 3.98
CA GLU A 172 -1.53 -17.46 2.62
C GLU A 172 -2.08 -18.76 2.00
N PRO A 173 -3.28 -18.78 1.41
CA PRO A 173 -3.91 -20.02 0.93
C PRO A 173 -3.23 -20.63 -0.31
N ASN A 174 -2.47 -19.84 -1.08
CA ASN A 174 -1.84 -20.29 -2.33
C ASN A 174 -0.40 -20.75 -2.14
N THR A 175 0.39 -20.00 -1.38
CA THR A 175 1.83 -20.24 -1.16
C THR A 175 2.09 -21.00 0.14
N PHE A 176 1.09 -21.09 1.03
CA PHE A 176 1.21 -21.62 2.39
C PHE A 176 2.30 -20.91 3.21
N GLU A 177 2.65 -19.68 2.84
CA GLU A 177 3.55 -18.84 3.61
C GLU A 177 2.85 -18.36 4.89
N GLN A 178 3.54 -18.54 6.03
CA GLN A 178 3.09 -18.05 7.32
C GLN A 178 3.59 -16.64 7.55
N LEU A 179 2.71 -15.78 8.07
CA LEU A 179 2.99 -14.39 8.35
C LEU A 179 2.54 -14.05 9.77
N GLU A 180 3.48 -13.55 10.55
CA GLU A 180 3.22 -12.97 11.86
C GLU A 180 2.89 -11.49 11.73
N VAL A 181 1.70 -11.10 12.22
CA VAL A 181 1.20 -9.73 12.15
C VAL A 181 0.84 -9.26 13.56
N PRO A 182 1.32 -8.10 14.04
CA PRO A 182 0.92 -7.61 15.36
C PRO A 182 -0.56 -7.25 15.40
N LYS A 183 -1.22 -7.56 16.53
CA LYS A 183 -2.66 -7.34 16.77
C LYS A 183 -3.08 -5.87 16.63
N ALA A 184 -2.14 -4.95 16.84
CA ALA A 184 -2.33 -3.52 16.64
C ALA A 184 -2.78 -3.14 15.21
N PHE A 185 -2.45 -3.95 14.19
CA PHE A 185 -2.88 -3.67 12.81
C PHE A 185 -4.36 -3.97 12.56
N PHE A 186 -4.97 -4.87 13.33
CA PHE A 186 -6.40 -5.20 13.25
C PHE A 186 -7.27 -4.28 14.13
N GLY A 187 -6.69 -3.67 15.15
CA GLY A 187 -7.39 -2.74 16.04
C GLY A 187 -8.57 -3.42 16.78
N PRO A 188 -9.74 -2.75 16.93
CA PRO A 188 -10.88 -3.32 17.64
C PRO A 188 -11.49 -4.53 16.93
N ALA A 189 -11.31 -4.63 15.60
CA ALA A 189 -11.80 -5.75 14.81
C ALA A 189 -11.07 -7.07 15.14
N ALA A 190 -9.93 -7.02 15.84
CA ALA A 190 -9.21 -8.21 16.28
C ALA A 190 -10.07 -9.12 17.19
N ALA A 191 -11.06 -8.56 17.90
CA ALA A 191 -11.97 -9.33 18.73
C ALA A 191 -12.96 -10.19 17.91
N TYR A 192 -13.08 -9.99 16.61
CA TYR A 192 -13.95 -10.78 15.74
C TYR A 192 -13.22 -11.87 14.95
N LEU A 193 -11.93 -12.06 15.22
CA LEU A 193 -11.12 -13.08 14.56
C LEU A 193 -11.50 -14.47 15.09
N THR A 194 -11.80 -15.37 14.16
CA THR A 194 -12.06 -16.78 14.43
C THR A 194 -11.13 -17.64 13.57
N ASP A 195 -10.73 -18.78 14.12
CA ASP A 195 -9.86 -19.75 13.45
C ASP A 195 -10.43 -20.15 12.08
N GLY A 196 -9.58 -20.08 11.05
CA GLY A 196 -9.97 -20.41 9.68
C GLY A 196 -10.66 -19.29 8.90
N MET A 197 -10.83 -18.09 9.48
CA MET A 197 -11.44 -16.96 8.77
C MET A 197 -10.46 -16.31 7.78
N GLU A 198 -10.98 -15.90 6.62
CA GLU A 198 -10.22 -15.14 5.64
C GLU A 198 -10.10 -13.67 6.06
N VAL A 199 -8.88 -13.13 6.06
CA VAL A 199 -8.55 -11.73 6.35
C VAL A 199 -7.75 -11.13 5.20
N LYS A 200 -7.87 -9.82 5.01
CA LYS A 200 -7.11 -9.10 3.98
C LYS A 200 -5.98 -8.32 4.61
N VAL A 201 -4.75 -8.54 4.16
CA VAL A 201 -3.58 -7.77 4.58
C VAL A 201 -3.12 -6.88 3.44
N GLN A 202 -3.02 -5.59 3.73
CA GLN A 202 -2.58 -4.57 2.78
C GLN A 202 -1.06 -4.44 2.84
N TYR A 203 -0.41 -4.67 1.71
CA TYR A 203 1.04 -4.54 1.55
C TYR A 203 1.39 -3.25 0.82
N PHE A 204 2.41 -2.60 1.35
CA PHE A 204 3.03 -1.44 0.75
C PHE A 204 4.54 -1.64 0.70
N ASP A 205 5.13 -1.71 -0.50
CA ASP A 205 6.58 -1.88 -0.71
C ASP A 205 7.16 -3.05 0.12
N GLY A 206 6.41 -4.16 0.16
CA GLY A 206 6.77 -5.36 0.92
C GLY A 206 6.57 -5.26 2.44
N LYS A 207 6.01 -4.16 2.97
CA LYS A 207 5.68 -4.00 4.39
C LYS A 207 4.16 -4.13 4.62
N PRO A 208 3.72 -4.91 5.60
CA PRO A 208 2.31 -4.97 5.99
C PRO A 208 1.92 -3.66 6.66
N MET A 209 0.80 -3.07 6.24
CA MET A 209 0.34 -1.77 6.74
C MET A 209 -0.89 -1.84 7.62
N SER A 210 -1.91 -2.53 7.13
CA SER A 210 -3.19 -2.68 7.79
C SER A 210 -3.74 -4.04 7.42
N ALA A 211 -4.41 -4.65 8.38
CA ALA A 211 -5.15 -5.88 8.16
C ALA A 211 -6.63 -5.59 8.40
N THR A 212 -7.47 -6.13 7.54
CA THR A 212 -8.91 -5.90 7.54
C THR A 212 -9.63 -7.24 7.62
N VAL A 213 -10.51 -7.33 8.62
CA VAL A 213 -11.43 -8.44 8.83
C VAL A 213 -12.62 -8.27 7.87
N PRO A 214 -13.29 -9.34 7.42
CA PRO A 214 -14.54 -9.21 6.69
C PRO A 214 -15.55 -8.33 7.44
N ASP A 215 -16.27 -7.51 6.69
CA ASP A 215 -17.26 -6.58 7.27
C ASP A 215 -18.38 -7.32 8.01
N ARG A 216 -18.66 -8.57 7.62
CA ARG A 216 -19.71 -9.41 8.20
C ARG A 216 -19.11 -10.67 8.79
N VAL A 217 -19.30 -10.85 10.10
CA VAL A 217 -18.86 -12.03 10.82
C VAL A 217 -20.05 -12.66 11.54
N THR A 218 -20.15 -13.99 11.44
CA THR A 218 -21.16 -14.76 12.17
C THR A 218 -20.61 -15.14 13.54
N CYS A 219 -21.26 -14.68 14.60
CA CYS A 219 -20.89 -14.97 15.98
C CYS A 219 -22.04 -15.70 16.70
N THR A 220 -21.70 -16.56 17.66
CA THR A 220 -22.69 -17.23 18.52
C THR A 220 -22.95 -16.37 19.75
N VAL A 221 -24.21 -16.30 20.19
CA VAL A 221 -24.61 -15.61 21.42
C VAL A 221 -24.46 -16.55 22.61
N VAL A 222 -23.62 -16.18 23.59
CA VAL A 222 -23.39 -16.98 24.80
C VAL A 222 -24.42 -16.62 25.87
N GLU A 223 -24.63 -15.32 26.09
CA GLU A 223 -25.55 -14.83 27.11
C GLU A 223 -26.54 -13.84 26.52
N ALA A 224 -27.82 -14.08 26.79
CA ALA A 224 -28.91 -13.19 26.43
C ALA A 224 -29.97 -13.20 27.53
N GLU A 225 -30.43 -12.02 27.94
CA GLU A 225 -31.52 -11.89 28.91
C GLU A 225 -32.81 -12.55 28.37
N PRO A 226 -33.52 -13.33 29.21
CA PRO A 226 -34.73 -14.02 28.79
C PRO A 226 -35.85 -13.02 28.50
N PHE A 227 -36.54 -13.20 27.38
CA PHE A 227 -37.66 -12.36 26.97
C PHE A 227 -39.00 -12.98 27.38
N PHE A 228 -39.83 -12.21 28.09
CA PHE A 228 -41.22 -12.57 28.37
C PHE A 228 -42.13 -12.13 27.22
N LYS A 229 -42.70 -13.12 26.53
CA LYS A 229 -43.69 -12.94 25.45
C LYS A 229 -44.99 -12.35 26.03
N GLY A 230 -45.06 -11.03 26.20
CA GLY A 230 -46.30 -10.40 26.66
C GLY A 230 -46.27 -8.91 27.04
N GLN A 231 -45.10 -8.25 27.11
CA GLN A 231 -45.02 -6.90 27.70
C GLN A 231 -44.63 -5.73 26.77
N ALA A 232 -44.49 -5.89 25.45
CA ALA A 232 -44.15 -4.73 24.62
C ALA A 232 -44.67 -4.77 23.18
N ALA A 233 -45.44 -3.74 22.80
CA ALA A 233 -45.80 -3.42 21.42
C ALA A 233 -44.68 -2.66 20.66
N THR A 234 -43.70 -2.12 21.40
CA THR A 234 -42.53 -1.39 20.85
C THR A 234 -41.35 -2.34 20.67
N PRO A 235 -40.59 -2.27 19.55
CA PRO A 235 -39.35 -3.03 19.41
C PRO A 235 -38.35 -2.60 20.49
N GLN A 236 -38.00 -3.54 21.38
CA GLN A 236 -37.03 -3.34 22.44
C GLN A 236 -35.70 -4.00 22.05
N TYR A 237 -34.61 -3.28 22.30
CA TYR A 237 -33.25 -3.79 22.16
C TYR A 237 -32.73 -4.22 23.52
N LYS A 238 -32.08 -5.38 23.57
CA LYS A 238 -31.41 -5.91 24.75
C LYS A 238 -29.91 -6.02 24.51
N LYS A 239 -29.15 -6.03 25.60
CA LYS A 239 -27.71 -6.30 25.55
C LYS A 239 -27.50 -7.81 25.48
N ILE A 240 -26.63 -8.25 24.59
CA ILE A 240 -26.21 -9.65 24.44
C ILE A 240 -24.69 -9.74 24.46
N VAL A 241 -24.18 -10.87 24.94
CA VAL A 241 -22.75 -11.18 24.96
C VAL A 241 -22.46 -12.24 23.91
N LEU A 242 -21.51 -11.96 23.03
CA LEU A 242 -21.01 -12.90 22.02
C LEU A 242 -19.93 -13.83 22.59
N ASP A 243 -19.63 -14.88 21.84
CA ASP A 243 -18.53 -15.83 22.13
C ASP A 243 -17.19 -15.13 22.36
N ASN A 244 -16.96 -14.02 21.65
CA ASN A 244 -15.73 -13.26 21.72
C ASN A 244 -15.69 -12.26 22.89
N GLY A 245 -16.69 -12.30 23.79
CA GLY A 245 -16.83 -11.38 24.93
C GLY A 245 -17.34 -9.98 24.59
N GLN A 246 -17.57 -9.69 23.31
CA GLN A 246 -18.12 -8.41 22.86
C GLN A 246 -19.61 -8.27 23.24
N GLN A 247 -19.98 -7.09 23.70
CA GLN A 247 -21.36 -6.75 24.04
C GLN A 247 -21.99 -5.94 22.91
N LEU A 248 -23.17 -6.35 22.44
CA LEU A 248 -23.92 -5.58 21.45
C LEU A 248 -25.39 -5.43 21.83
N MET A 249 -26.05 -4.46 21.21
CA MET A 249 -27.49 -4.29 21.31
C MET A 249 -28.18 -5.04 20.17
N ALA A 250 -29.07 -5.96 20.53
CA ALA A 250 -29.78 -6.78 19.57
C ALA A 250 -31.28 -6.87 19.93
N PRO A 251 -32.16 -7.14 18.96
CA PRO A 251 -33.59 -7.27 19.23
C PRO A 251 -33.93 -8.34 20.28
N SER A 252 -35.03 -8.13 21.00
CA SER A 252 -35.44 -8.98 22.13
C SER A 252 -35.68 -10.46 21.82
N PHE A 253 -35.93 -10.82 20.56
CA PHE A 253 -36.25 -12.20 20.13
C PHE A 253 -35.04 -13.15 20.05
N ILE A 254 -33.81 -12.65 20.18
CA ILE A 254 -32.59 -13.46 20.10
C ILE A 254 -32.40 -14.23 21.41
N VAL A 255 -32.07 -15.51 21.35
CA VAL A 255 -31.84 -16.34 22.54
C VAL A 255 -30.37 -16.77 22.61
N ALA A 256 -29.89 -17.14 23.80
CA ALA A 256 -28.59 -17.78 23.93
C ALA A 256 -28.53 -19.04 23.04
N GLY A 257 -27.42 -19.20 22.31
CA GLY A 257 -27.22 -20.24 21.31
C GLY A 257 -27.59 -19.85 19.87
N ASP A 258 -28.23 -18.69 19.66
CA ASP A 258 -28.48 -18.19 18.30
C ASP A 258 -27.20 -17.69 17.63
N ARG A 259 -27.09 -17.92 16.32
CA ARG A 259 -26.04 -17.34 15.47
C ARG A 259 -26.50 -16.00 14.89
N VAL A 260 -25.71 -14.96 15.10
CA VAL A 260 -25.99 -13.60 14.66
C VAL A 260 -24.89 -13.09 13.74
N VAL A 261 -25.29 -12.37 12.69
CA VAL A 261 -24.36 -11.68 11.79
C VAL A 261 -24.14 -10.27 12.33
N VAL A 262 -22.88 -9.94 12.58
CA VAL A 262 -22.43 -8.68 13.16
C VAL A 262 -21.59 -7.93 12.14
N ASP A 263 -21.76 -6.61 12.11
CA ASP A 263 -20.89 -5.69 11.38
C ASP A 263 -19.65 -5.37 12.23
N THR A 264 -18.45 -5.68 11.72
CA THR A 264 -17.18 -5.50 12.45
C THR A 264 -16.70 -4.05 12.52
N ALA A 265 -17.23 -3.15 11.68
CA ALA A 265 -16.82 -1.75 11.67
C ALA A 265 -17.53 -0.95 12.77
N GLU A 266 -18.84 -1.17 12.94
CA GLU A 266 -19.70 -0.43 13.87
C GLU A 266 -20.14 -1.26 15.09
N ASN A 267 -19.79 -2.55 15.14
CA ASN A 267 -20.23 -3.51 16.17
C ASN A 267 -21.75 -3.61 16.27
N LEU A 268 -22.44 -3.54 15.13
CA LEU A 268 -23.89 -3.55 15.05
C LEU A 268 -24.43 -4.92 14.69
N TYR A 269 -25.56 -5.28 15.31
CA TYR A 269 -26.37 -6.42 14.88
C TYR A 269 -26.97 -6.14 13.50
N MET A 270 -26.73 -7.02 12.54
CA MET A 270 -27.36 -6.93 11.21
C MET A 270 -28.58 -7.83 11.12
N THR A 271 -28.37 -9.14 11.22
CA THR A 271 -29.40 -10.15 10.93
C THR A 271 -29.08 -11.44 11.66
N ARG A 272 -30.11 -12.21 12.02
CA ARG A 272 -29.95 -13.56 12.54
C ARG A 272 -29.53 -14.48 11.39
N SER A 273 -28.44 -15.19 11.55
CA SER A 273 -28.05 -16.20 10.56
C SER A 273 -29.13 -17.30 10.56
N LYS A 274 -29.73 -17.52 9.39
CA LYS A 274 -30.55 -18.69 9.14
C LYS A 274 -29.62 -19.71 8.51
N GLU A 275 -29.09 -20.61 9.33
CA GLU A 275 -28.60 -21.88 8.80
C GLU A 275 -29.78 -22.79 8.50
#